data_AF-A0A1G9L7W0-F1
#
_entry.id   AF-A0A1G9L7W0-F1
#
_cell.length_a   1.000
_cell.length_b   1.000
_cell.length_c   1.000
_cell.angle_alpha   90.00
_cell.angle_beta   90.00
_cell.angle_gamma   90.00
#
_symmetry.space_group_name_H-M   'P 1'
#
loop_
_entity.id
_entity.type
_entity.pdbx_description
1 polymer ?
#
loop_
_entity_poly.entity_id
_entity_poly.type
_entity_poly.pdbx_seq_one_letter_code
_entity_poly.pdbx_strand_id
1 'polypeptide(L)'
;MSKWLLAAGILSLATTGIHLFAGGPEVHVPLLASSPSALLKTYVSLLWHATSAILLINSIALLFAAVNGRYRAPLAAAVIVQYLAYAVLFIGYGLAYLGSLSTTPQWAAFLLMAALAAIGVRSGKGSPSTVTA
;
A
#
# COMPACT_ATOMS: atom_id res chain seq x y z
N MET A 1 -18.58 -8.83 -7.69
CA MET A 1 -17.37 -7.99 -7.54
C MET A 1 -17.45 -7.23 -6.22
N SER A 2 -16.35 -7.09 -5.47
CA SER A 2 -16.31 -6.31 -4.22
C SER A 2 -15.99 -4.85 -4.53
N LYS A 3 -16.96 -3.95 -4.34
CA LYS A 3 -16.78 -2.50 -4.55
C LYS A 3 -15.71 -1.90 -3.61
N TRP A 4 -15.62 -2.43 -2.40
CA TRP A 4 -14.62 -2.03 -1.40
C TRP A 4 -13.20 -2.41 -1.80
N LEU A 5 -12.98 -3.62 -2.31
CA LEU A 5 -11.66 -4.03 -2.80
C LEU A 5 -11.28 -3.32 -4.10
N LEU A 6 -12.27 -3.03 -4.95
CA LEU A 6 -12.04 -2.18 -6.12
C LEU A 6 -11.56 -0.79 -5.70
N ALA A 7 -12.26 -0.15 -4.76
CA ALA A 7 -11.87 1.15 -4.24
C ALA A 7 -10.47 1.11 -3.60
N ALA A 8 -10.18 0.09 -2.79
CA ALA A 8 -8.85 -0.11 -2.20
C ALA A 8 -7.76 -0.28 -3.27
N GLY A 9 -8.02 -1.07 -4.32
CA GLY A 9 -7.09 -1.29 -5.42
C GLY A 9 -6.84 -0.05 -6.28
N ILE A 10 -7.89 0.73 -6.58
CA ILE A 10 -7.75 2.00 -7.31
C ILE A 10 -6.97 3.02 -6.48
N LEU A 11 -7.31 3.17 -5.20
CA LEU A 11 -6.59 4.06 -4.30
C LEU A 11 -5.11 3.65 -4.17
N SER A 12 -4.85 2.36 -4.04
CA SER A 12 -3.50 1.77 -4.05
C SER A 12 -2.72 2.09 -5.32
N LEU A 13 -3.37 2.00 -6.49
CA LEU A 13 -2.73 2.33 -7.76
C LEU A 13 -2.44 3.83 -7.85
N ALA A 14 -3.36 4.68 -7.38
CA ALA A 14 -3.15 6.12 -7.30
C ALA A 14 -1.97 6.45 -6.36
N THR A 15 -1.89 5.82 -5.19
CA THR A 15 -0.74 5.96 -4.28
C THR A 15 0.56 5.50 -4.91
N THR A 16 0.55 4.43 -5.71
CA THR A 16 1.72 3.98 -6.49
C THR A 16 2.17 5.06 -7.47
N GLY A 17 1.23 5.69 -8.17
CA GLY A 17 1.51 6.82 -9.07
C GLY A 17 2.09 8.03 -8.32
N ILE A 18 1.49 8.41 -7.18
CA ILE A 18 1.98 9.50 -6.33
C ILE A 18 3.41 9.21 -5.85
N HIS A 19 3.69 7.99 -5.39
CA HIS A 19 5.03 7.57 -5.00
C HIS A 19 6.04 7.79 -6.13
N LEU A 20 5.74 7.27 -7.33
CA LEU A 20 6.64 7.39 -8.48
C LEU A 20 6.86 8.83 -8.95
N PHE A 21 5.78 9.59 -9.12
CA PHE A 21 5.82 10.87 -9.84
C PHE A 21 5.92 12.10 -8.93
N ALA A 22 5.36 12.06 -7.73
CA ALA A 22 5.49 13.14 -6.76
C ALA A 22 6.64 12.87 -5.78
N GLY A 23 6.72 11.66 -5.24
CA GLY A 23 7.79 11.29 -4.31
C GLY A 23 9.18 11.24 -4.97
N GLY A 24 9.26 10.99 -6.27
CA GLY A 24 10.53 10.96 -7.00
C GLY A 24 11.28 12.30 -6.90
N PRO A 25 10.68 13.41 -7.38
CA PRO A 25 11.24 14.75 -7.23
C PRO A 25 11.39 15.22 -5.78
N GLU A 26 10.49 14.82 -4.87
CA GLU A 26 10.49 15.28 -3.47
C GLU A 26 11.50 14.55 -2.58
N VAL A 27 11.75 13.27 -2.83
CA VAL A 27 12.54 12.39 -1.94
C VAL A 27 13.70 11.72 -2.68
N HIS A 28 13.42 10.98 -3.76
CA HIS A 28 14.46 10.17 -4.43
C HIS A 28 15.58 11.01 -5.05
N VAL A 29 15.21 12.04 -5.82
CA VAL A 29 16.17 12.92 -6.47
C VAL A 29 17.01 13.70 -5.45
N PRO A 30 16.44 14.34 -4.41
CA PRO A 30 17.22 14.99 -3.35
C PRO A 30 18.15 14.03 -2.60
N LEU A 31 17.72 12.80 -2.32
CA LEU A 31 18.58 11.78 -1.69
C LEU A 31 19.80 11.45 -2.56
N LEU A 32 19.64 11.31 -3.88
CA LEU A 32 20.77 11.10 -4.78
C LEU A 32 21.67 12.33 -4.92
N ALA A 33 21.09 13.53 -4.81
CA ALA A 33 21.79 14.81 -4.86
C ALA A 33 22.57 15.14 -3.57
N SER A 34 22.29 14.46 -2.45
CA SER A 34 23.01 14.62 -1.17
C SER A 34 24.47 14.14 -1.18
N SER A 35 25.03 13.86 -2.36
CA SER A 35 26.36 13.31 -2.58
C SER A 35 26.68 12.00 -1.82
N PRO A 36 25.80 10.97 -1.81
CA PRO A 36 26.15 9.70 -1.17
C PRO A 36 27.24 8.95 -1.93
N SER A 37 27.90 8.00 -1.26
CA SER A 37 28.83 7.06 -1.91
C SER A 37 28.13 6.28 -3.03
N ALA A 38 28.89 5.76 -3.99
CA ALA A 38 28.32 4.97 -5.09
C ALA A 38 27.47 3.79 -4.60
N LEU A 39 27.93 3.10 -3.55
CA LEU A 39 27.19 2.01 -2.92
C LEU A 39 25.85 2.49 -2.35
N LEU A 40 25.84 3.61 -1.62
CA LEU A 40 24.62 4.13 -1.01
C LEU A 40 23.65 4.69 -2.06
N LYS A 41 24.14 5.31 -3.15
CA LYS A 41 23.32 5.69 -4.31
C LYS A 41 22.57 4.49 -4.90
N THR A 42 23.26 3.36 -5.03
CA THR A 42 22.65 2.11 -5.50
C THR A 42 21.55 1.66 -4.55
N TYR A 43 21.79 1.64 -3.24
CA TYR A 43 20.76 1.25 -2.27
C TYR A 43 19.56 2.21 -2.24
N VAL A 44 19.78 3.51 -2.30
CA VAL A 44 18.70 4.52 -2.39
C VAL A 44 17.79 4.21 -3.57
N SER A 45 18.37 4.02 -4.76
CA SER A 45 17.59 3.69 -5.95
C SER A 45 16.96 2.30 -5.88
N LEU A 46 17.65 1.30 -5.32
CA LEU A 46 17.10 -0.04 -5.17
C LEU A 46 15.86 -0.03 -4.27
N LEU A 47 15.95 0.59 -3.10
CA LEU A 47 14.84 0.66 -2.14
C LEU A 47 13.67 1.48 -2.69
N TRP A 48 13.96 2.54 -3.45
CA TRP A 48 12.95 3.32 -4.16
C TRP A 48 12.13 2.44 -5.12
N HIS A 49 12.80 1.74 -6.05
CA HIS A 49 12.14 0.92 -7.05
C HIS A 49 11.51 -0.35 -6.45
N ALA A 50 12.13 -0.95 -5.42
CA ALA A 50 11.55 -2.07 -4.70
C ALA A 50 10.21 -1.69 -4.05
N THR A 51 10.14 -0.51 -3.43
CA THR A 51 8.89 0.03 -2.88
C THR A 51 7.85 0.23 -3.97
N SER A 52 8.22 0.85 -5.10
CA SER A 52 7.33 1.02 -6.25
C SER A 52 6.76 -0.30 -6.77
N ALA A 53 7.60 -1.32 -6.90
CA ALA A 53 7.19 -2.65 -7.35
C ALA A 53 6.20 -3.29 -6.38
N ILE A 54 6.48 -3.24 -5.07
CA ILE A 54 5.58 -3.80 -4.04
C ILE A 54 4.23 -3.07 -4.05
N LEU A 55 4.23 -1.73 -4.17
CA LEU A 55 2.98 -0.96 -4.24
C LEU A 55 2.14 -1.38 -5.46
N LEU A 56 2.77 -1.49 -6.64
CA LEU A 56 2.10 -1.92 -7.87
C LEU A 56 1.55 -3.36 -7.76
N ILE A 57 2.34 -4.29 -7.23
CA ILE A 57 1.94 -5.68 -7.02
C ILE A 57 0.72 -5.73 -6.08
N ASN A 58 0.73 -4.94 -5.00
CA ASN A 58 -0.39 -4.85 -4.07
C ASN A 58 -1.64 -4.26 -4.74
N SER A 59 -1.49 -3.24 -5.60
CA SER A 59 -2.60 -2.69 -6.38
C SER A 59 -3.24 -3.77 -7.26
N ILE A 60 -2.42 -4.50 -8.01
CA ILE A 60 -2.88 -5.58 -8.89
C ILE A 60 -3.57 -6.68 -8.07
N ALA A 61 -3.00 -7.07 -6.93
CA ALA A 61 -3.57 -8.09 -6.05
C ALA A 61 -4.96 -7.68 -5.53
N LEU A 62 -5.14 -6.43 -5.11
CA LEU A 62 -6.44 -5.91 -4.65
C LEU A 62 -7.47 -5.84 -5.79
N LEU A 63 -7.07 -5.34 -6.97
CA LEU A 63 -7.94 -5.27 -8.14
C LEU A 63 -8.38 -6.68 -8.58
N PHE A 64 -7.46 -7.64 -8.59
CA PHE A 64 -7.77 -9.02 -8.91
C PHE A 64 -8.69 -9.67 -7.85
N ALA A 65 -8.43 -9.45 -6.56
CA ALA A 65 -9.28 -9.89 -5.45
C ALA A 65 -10.70 -9.29 -5.48
N ALA A 66 -10.86 -8.11 -6.08
CA ALA A 66 -12.17 -7.47 -6.24
C ALA A 66 -13.09 -8.26 -7.18
N VAL A 67 -12.54 -8.82 -8.26
CA VAL A 67 -13.30 -9.58 -9.27
C VAL A 67 -13.28 -11.08 -8.99
N ASN A 68 -12.25 -11.62 -8.35
CA ASN A 68 -12.10 -13.06 -8.13
C ASN A 68 -12.35 -13.45 -6.66
N GLY A 69 -13.52 -14.04 -6.39
CA GLY A 69 -13.95 -14.45 -5.05
C GLY A 69 -13.04 -15.48 -4.39
N ARG A 70 -12.44 -16.40 -5.15
CA ARG A 70 -11.57 -17.47 -4.65
C ARG A 70 -10.33 -16.94 -3.94
N TYR A 71 -9.73 -15.88 -4.50
CA TYR A 71 -8.49 -15.30 -3.99
C TYR A 71 -8.71 -14.07 -3.10
N ARG A 72 -9.98 -13.70 -2.87
CA ARG A 72 -10.35 -12.47 -2.18
C ARG A 72 -9.70 -12.34 -0.81
N ALA A 73 -9.94 -13.31 0.07
CA ALA A 73 -9.46 -13.27 1.44
C ALA A 73 -7.92 -13.36 1.54
N PRO A 74 -7.24 -14.35 0.91
CA PRO A 74 -5.79 -14.47 1.07
C PRO A 74 -5.01 -13.29 0.48
N LEU A 75 -5.38 -12.80 -0.71
CA LEU A 75 -4.68 -11.65 -1.32
C LEU A 75 -4.91 -10.36 -0.54
N ALA A 76 -6.16 -10.08 -0.15
CA ALA A 76 -6.45 -8.90 0.64
C ALA A 76 -5.75 -8.95 2.01
N ALA A 77 -5.70 -10.12 2.67
CA ALA A 77 -5.00 -10.27 3.95
C ALA A 77 -3.50 -9.96 3.83
N ALA A 78 -2.82 -10.49 2.80
CA ALA A 78 -1.41 -10.20 2.56
C ALA A 78 -1.16 -8.70 2.36
N VAL A 79 -1.99 -8.04 1.54
CA VAL A 79 -1.87 -6.60 1.28
C VAL A 79 -2.18 -5.77 2.52
N ILE A 80 -3.20 -6.14 3.31
CA ILE A 80 -3.54 -5.47 4.58
C ILE A 80 -2.34 -5.51 5.52
N VAL A 81 -1.73 -6.69 5.73
CA VAL A 81 -0.56 -6.83 6.61
C VAL A 81 0.59 -5.94 6.13
N GLN A 82 0.89 -5.93 4.83
CA GLN A 82 1.95 -5.09 4.28
C GLN A 82 1.67 -3.59 4.47
N TYR A 83 0.43 -3.13 4.25
CA TYR A 83 0.07 -1.72 4.45
C TYR A 83 0.06 -1.32 5.92
N LEU A 84 -0.37 -2.19 6.83
CA LEU A 84 -0.23 -1.93 8.26
C LEU A 84 1.26 -1.84 8.66
N ALA A 85 2.13 -2.69 8.11
CA ALA A 85 3.56 -2.59 8.35
C ALA A 85 4.13 -1.24 7.87
N TYR A 86 3.76 -0.78 6.67
CA TYR A 86 4.16 0.54 6.18
C TYR A 86 3.60 1.68 7.04
N ALA A 87 2.34 1.61 7.44
CA ALA A 87 1.75 2.61 8.34
C ALA A 87 2.54 2.71 9.66
N VAL A 88 2.89 1.56 10.26
CA VAL A 88 3.71 1.51 11.47
C VAL A 88 5.09 2.12 11.24
N LEU A 89 5.75 1.85 10.11
CA LEU A 89 7.04 2.45 9.80
C LEU A 89 6.95 3.98 9.69
N PHE A 90 5.97 4.51 8.93
CA PHE A 90 5.80 5.96 8.79
C PHE A 90 5.44 6.63 10.12
N ILE A 91 4.57 6.02 10.93
CA ILE A 91 4.25 6.53 12.27
C ILE A 91 5.48 6.51 13.18
N GLY A 92 6.17 5.37 13.24
CA GLY A 92 7.33 5.17 14.10
C GLY A 92 8.46 6.13 13.78
N TYR A 93 8.88 6.20 12.51
CA TYR A 93 9.94 7.11 12.08
C TYR A 93 9.51 8.58 12.14
N GLY A 94 8.25 8.89 11.80
CA GLY A 94 7.70 10.25 11.92
C GLY A 94 7.74 10.77 13.35
N LEU A 95 7.32 9.97 14.32
CA LEU A 95 7.39 10.34 15.74
C LEU A 95 8.82 10.37 16.27
N ALA A 96 9.62 9.33 16.00
CA ALA A 96 10.94 9.16 16.59
C ALA A 96 11.99 10.17 16.06
N TYR A 97 11.91 10.55 14.79
CA TYR A 97 12.93 11.39 14.15
C TYR A 97 12.43 12.78 13.76
N LEU A 98 11.13 12.96 13.51
CA LEU A 98 10.57 14.24 13.09
C LEU A 98 9.67 14.88 14.16
N GLY A 99 9.34 14.15 15.23
CA GLY A 99 8.43 14.60 16.29
C GLY A 99 7.01 14.88 15.81
N SER A 100 6.64 14.45 14.60
CA SER A 100 5.34 14.76 13.97
C SER A 100 4.89 13.71 12.97
N LEU A 101 3.58 13.50 12.90
CA LEU A 101 2.91 12.66 11.91
C LEU A 101 2.47 13.44 10.67
N SER A 102 2.45 14.77 10.73
CA SER A 102 2.04 15.61 9.61
C SER A 102 3.10 15.70 8.51
N THR A 103 4.37 15.50 8.87
CA THR A 103 5.52 15.46 7.94
C THR A 103 5.66 14.12 7.23
N THR A 104 4.95 13.09 7.70
CA THR A 104 4.93 11.74 7.13
C THR A 104 3.49 11.28 6.84
N PRO A 105 2.68 12.05 6.10
CA PRO A 105 1.23 11.81 5.97
C PRO A 105 0.86 10.47 5.31
N GLN A 106 1.83 9.74 4.75
CA GLN A 106 1.65 8.46 4.06
C GLN A 106 1.00 7.38 4.95
N TRP A 107 1.22 7.42 6.28
CA TRP A 107 0.59 6.45 7.19
C TRP A 107 -0.94 6.43 7.06
N ALA A 108 -1.56 7.60 6.85
CA ALA A 108 -3.01 7.73 6.77
C ALA A 108 -3.55 7.03 5.51
N ALA A 109 -2.86 7.17 4.38
CA ALA A 109 -3.21 6.50 3.14
C ALA A 109 -3.14 4.97 3.30
N PHE A 110 -2.07 4.45 3.94
CA PHE A 110 -1.93 3.01 4.18
C PHE A 110 -3.02 2.46 5.09
N LEU A 111 -3.36 3.16 6.17
CA LEU A 111 -4.47 2.76 7.05
C LEU A 111 -5.82 2.77 6.33
N LEU A 112 -6.10 3.81 5.53
CA LEU A 112 -7.33 3.90 4.76
C LEU A 112 -7.46 2.73 3.77
N MET A 113 -6.41 2.43 3.01
CA MET A 113 -6.40 1.30 2.06
C MET A 113 -6.58 -0.04 2.78
N ALA A 114 -5.90 -0.25 3.91
CA ALA A 114 -6.04 -1.46 4.71
C ALA A 114 -7.48 -1.62 5.25
N ALA A 115 -8.09 -0.53 5.73
CA ALA A 115 -9.47 -0.54 6.23
C ALA A 115 -10.48 -0.88 5.11
N LEU A 116 -10.35 -0.24 3.94
CA LEU A 116 -11.20 -0.54 2.78
C LEU A 116 -11.08 -2.01 2.35
N ALA A 117 -9.84 -2.53 2.31
CA ALA A 117 -9.61 -3.93 2.00
C ALA A 117 -10.23 -4.88 3.03
N ALA A 118 -10.10 -4.58 4.33
CA ALA A 118 -10.67 -5.37 5.42
C ALA A 118 -12.21 -5.42 5.35
N ILE A 119 -12.86 -4.28 5.08
CA ILE A 119 -14.31 -4.21 4.86
C ILE A 119 -14.69 -5.09 3.67
N GLY A 120 -13.95 -4.98 2.56
CA GLY A 120 -14.21 -5.74 1.35
C GLY A 120 -14.06 -7.26 1.49
N VAL A 121 -13.22 -7.74 2.41
CA VAL A 121 -13.15 -9.16 2.79
C VAL A 121 -14.36 -9.59 3.62
N ARG A 122 -14.78 -8.78 4.60
CA ARG A 122 -15.91 -9.10 5.49
C ARG A 122 -17.24 -9.16 4.73
N SER A 123 -17.49 -8.22 3.83
CA SER A 123 -18.72 -8.20 3.02
C SER A 123 -18.85 -9.42 2.08
N GLY A 124 -17.75 -10.12 1.78
CA GLY A 124 -17.76 -11.31 0.94
C GLY A 124 -18.15 -12.61 1.66
N LYS A 125 -18.24 -12.61 3.00
CA LYS A 125 -18.57 -13.80 3.81
C LYS A 125 -20.08 -14.03 4.01
N GLY A 126 -20.93 -13.14 3.47
CA GLY A 126 -22.34 -13.00 3.83
C GLY A 126 -23.40 -13.65 2.94
N SER A 127 -23.07 -14.62 2.08
CA SER A 127 -24.10 -15.43 1.41
C SER A 127 -24.05 -16.87 1.92
N PRO A 128 -24.84 -17.23 2.93
CA PRO A 128 -25.24 -18.62 3.12
C PRO A 128 -25.93 -19.03 1.82
N SER A 129 -25.39 -20.03 1.14
CA SER A 129 -26.14 -20.76 0.13
C SER A 129 -27.38 -21.31 0.82
N THR A 130 -28.55 -20.75 0.52
CA THR A 130 -29.83 -21.34 0.88
C THR A 130 -29.87 -22.69 0.17
N VAL A 131 -29.46 -23.75 0.86
CA VAL A 131 -29.73 -25.12 0.44
C VAL A 131 -31.20 -25.34 0.74
N THR A 132 -32.05 -25.07 -0.25
CA THR A 132 -33.42 -25.59 -0.25
C THR A 132 -33.33 -27.09 -0.47
N ALA A 133 -33.65 -27.86 0.58
CA ALA A 133 -33.97 -29.28 0.51
C ALA A 133 -35.34 -29.49 -0.14
#